data_AF-A0A674DR90-F1
#
_entry.id   AF-A0A674DR90-F1
#
_cell.length_a   1.000
_cell.length_b   1.000
_cell.length_c   1.000
_cell.angle_alpha   90.00
_cell.angle_beta   90.00
_cell.angle_gamma   90.00
#
_symmetry.space_group_name_H-M   'P 1'
#
loop_
_entity.id
_entity.type
_entity.pdbx_description
1 polymer ?
#
loop_
_entity_poly.entity_id
_entity_poly.type
_entity_poly.pdbx_seq_one_letter_code
_entity_poly.pdbx_strand_id
1 'polypeptide(L)'
;RVTGVCKVQEVFVRPFNEYLSLWYAFGGGTKLIVDLGVVRPSLTVLLPSSEEQDQGNVALVCLANRGFPGGWKLGWRLGAGGALQGSQSLEVLEKDGHYSWSSSLTLPTDQWRKSGSVTCEASLKDQTPITHTLEPHHCSQ
;
A
#
# COMPACT_ATOMS: atom_id res chain seq x y z
N ARG A 1 -69.15 -38.79 -36.94
CA ARG A 1 -67.81 -39.42 -37.07
C ARG A 1 -66.84 -38.41 -37.64
N VAL A 2 -66.00 -37.79 -36.80
CA VAL A 2 -64.57 -37.54 -37.05
C VAL A 2 -63.92 -37.53 -35.67
N THR A 3 -63.22 -38.61 -35.35
CA THR A 3 -62.36 -38.77 -34.17
C THR A 3 -61.10 -37.95 -34.39
N GLY A 4 -60.95 -36.82 -33.70
CA GLY A 4 -59.72 -36.03 -33.68
C GLY A 4 -58.86 -36.43 -32.50
N VAL A 5 -57.72 -37.07 -32.77
CA VAL A 5 -56.71 -37.42 -31.76
C VAL A 5 -55.89 -36.18 -31.45
N CYS A 6 -56.07 -35.56 -30.28
CA CYS A 6 -55.14 -34.55 -29.78
C CYS A 6 -53.89 -35.25 -29.25
N LYS A 7 -52.78 -35.18 -30.00
CA LYS A 7 -51.45 -35.54 -29.48
C LYS A 7 -51.08 -34.55 -28.38
N VAL A 8 -50.89 -35.05 -27.16
CA VAL A 8 -50.21 -34.30 -26.10
C VAL A 8 -48.72 -34.31 -26.42
N GLN A 9 -48.12 -33.14 -26.54
CA GLN A 9 -46.69 -32.97 -26.68
C GLN A 9 -46.16 -32.53 -25.31
N GLU A 10 -45.47 -33.42 -24.61
CA GLU A 10 -44.74 -33.04 -23.39
C GLU A 10 -43.56 -32.15 -23.80
N VAL A 11 -43.66 -30.86 -23.48
CA VAL A 11 -42.53 -29.93 -23.59
C VAL A 11 -41.69 -30.11 -22.35
N PHE A 12 -40.52 -30.73 -22.50
CA PHE A 12 -39.54 -30.81 -21.43
C PHE A 12 -38.95 -29.41 -21.22
N VAL A 13 -39.53 -28.63 -20.30
CA VAL A 13 -38.93 -27.38 -19.84
C VAL A 13 -37.71 -27.76 -19.00
N ARG A 14 -36.53 -27.71 -19.60
CA ARG A 14 -35.28 -27.72 -18.82
C ARG A 14 -35.30 -26.47 -17.95
N PRO A 15 -35.18 -26.55 -16.61
CA PRO A 15 -34.98 -25.36 -15.81
C PRO A 15 -33.68 -24.72 -16.28
N PHE A 16 -33.79 -23.50 -16.81
CA PHE A 16 -32.64 -22.67 -17.15
C PHE A 16 -32.01 -22.26 -15.81
N ASN A 17 -31.17 -23.12 -15.27
CA ASN A 17 -30.32 -22.81 -14.12
C ASN A 17 -29.16 -21.95 -14.63
N GLU A 18 -29.48 -20.74 -15.06
CA GLU A 18 -28.48 -19.74 -15.38
C GLU A 18 -28.12 -19.08 -14.04
N TYR A 19 -27.10 -19.64 -13.39
CA TYR A 19 -26.32 -18.89 -12.43
C TYR A 19 -25.71 -17.70 -13.17
N LEU A 20 -26.50 -16.64 -13.39
CA LEU A 20 -26.03 -15.37 -13.91
C LEU A 20 -24.96 -14.89 -12.95
N SER A 21 -23.78 -14.99 -13.47
CA SER A 21 -22.56 -15.01 -12.71
C SER A 21 -22.34 -13.54 -12.29
N LEU A 22 -22.61 -13.21 -11.02
CA LEU A 22 -22.72 -11.84 -10.46
C LEU A 22 -21.52 -10.92 -10.78
N TRP A 23 -20.41 -11.47 -11.26
CA TRP A 23 -19.21 -10.78 -11.71
C TRP A 23 -19.41 -9.94 -12.97
N TYR A 24 -20.38 -10.25 -13.84
CA TYR A 24 -20.73 -9.38 -14.97
C TYR A 24 -21.69 -8.24 -14.60
N ALA A 25 -22.29 -8.28 -13.42
CA ALA A 25 -23.30 -7.29 -13.00
C ALA A 25 -22.69 -6.06 -12.31
N PHE A 26 -21.46 -6.16 -11.78
CA PHE A 26 -20.81 -5.07 -11.05
C PHE A 26 -19.45 -4.73 -11.67
N GLY A 27 -19.28 -3.49 -12.13
CA GLY A 27 -17.97 -2.96 -12.52
C GLY A 27 -17.08 -2.70 -11.30
N GLY A 28 -15.78 -2.48 -11.52
CA GLY A 28 -14.80 -2.25 -10.44
C GLY A 28 -14.99 -0.97 -9.60
N GLY A 29 -16.01 -0.17 -9.91
CA GLY A 29 -16.31 1.11 -9.25
C GLY A 29 -15.35 2.23 -9.68
N THR A 30 -15.79 3.47 -9.49
CA THR A 30 -14.97 4.66 -9.72
C THR A 30 -14.82 5.42 -8.41
N LYS A 31 -13.59 5.53 -7.91
CA LYS A 31 -13.29 6.40 -6.76
C LYS A 31 -13.10 7.83 -7.25
N LEU A 32 -14.00 8.73 -6.87
CA LEU A 32 -13.85 10.16 -7.11
C LEU A 32 -13.03 10.79 -5.98
N ILE A 33 -11.97 11.50 -6.33
CA ILE A 33 -11.17 12.31 -5.40
C ILE A 33 -11.29 13.76 -5.90
N VAL A 34 -11.81 14.64 -5.04
CA VAL A 34 -11.86 16.07 -5.34
C VAL A 34 -10.51 16.66 -4.96
N ASP A 35 -9.84 17.27 -5.93
CA ASP A 35 -8.53 17.88 -5.72
C ASP A 35 -8.67 19.15 -4.87
N LEU A 36 -8.13 19.09 -3.66
CA LEU A 36 -8.08 20.20 -2.69
C LEU A 36 -6.67 20.81 -2.61
N GLY A 37 -5.75 20.41 -3.50
CA GLY A 37 -4.33 20.76 -3.47
C GLY A 37 -3.45 19.62 -2.95
N VAL A 38 -2.13 19.84 -2.92
CA VAL A 38 -1.14 18.85 -2.45
C VAL A 38 -0.69 19.17 -1.03
N VAL A 39 -0.90 18.23 -0.12
CA VAL A 39 -0.40 18.27 1.25
C VAL A 39 0.75 17.28 1.39
N ARG A 40 1.91 17.81 1.78
CA ARG A 40 3.14 17.03 1.96
C ARG A 40 3.06 16.21 3.25
N PRO A 41 3.27 14.88 3.20
CA PRO A 41 3.31 14.07 4.41
C PRO A 41 4.49 14.46 5.30
N SER A 42 4.30 14.30 6.61
CA SER A 42 5.38 14.36 7.58
C SER A 42 6.02 12.98 7.70
N LEU A 43 7.33 12.91 7.48
CA LEU A 43 8.10 11.67 7.59
C LEU A 43 8.74 11.54 8.96
N THR A 44 8.68 10.34 9.53
CA THR A 44 9.38 9.99 10.75
C THR A 44 9.98 8.60 10.59
N VAL A 45 11.28 8.47 10.80
CA VAL A 45 11.96 7.18 10.77
C VAL A 45 12.16 6.71 12.21
N LEU A 46 11.67 5.52 12.50
CA LEU A 46 11.71 4.86 13.80
C LEU A 46 12.67 3.67 13.72
N LEU A 47 13.47 3.52 14.77
CA LEU A 47 14.32 2.37 15.02
C LEU A 47 13.54 1.32 15.82
N PRO A 48 13.92 0.04 15.70
CA PRO A 48 13.41 -0.98 16.61
C PRO A 48 13.97 -0.71 18.01
N SER A 49 13.24 -1.09 19.04
CA SER A 49 13.76 -1.05 20.40
C SER A 49 14.97 -1.98 20.53
N SER A 50 15.91 -1.66 21.43
CA SER A 50 17.08 -2.53 21.68
C SER A 50 16.68 -3.94 22.13
N GLU A 51 15.48 -4.11 22.67
CA GLU A 51 14.91 -5.38 23.11
C GLU A 51 14.39 -6.23 21.94
N GLU A 52 13.98 -5.61 20.84
CA GLU A 52 13.49 -6.27 19.62
C GLU A 52 14.59 -6.41 18.55
N GLN A 53 15.78 -5.87 18.81
CA GLN A 53 16.90 -5.93 17.89
C GLN A 53 17.50 -7.34 17.88
N ASP A 54 17.20 -8.08 16.80
CA ASP A 54 17.86 -9.35 16.52
C ASP A 54 19.36 -9.11 16.30
N GLN A 55 20.24 -9.91 16.91
CA GLN A 55 21.69 -9.62 16.98
C GLN A 55 22.36 -9.54 15.59
N GLY A 56 21.67 -9.93 14.51
CA GLY A 56 22.12 -9.83 13.13
C GLY A 56 21.45 -8.75 12.27
N ASN A 57 20.24 -8.29 12.59
CA ASN A 57 19.43 -7.45 11.70
C ASN A 57 18.76 -6.27 12.44
N VAL A 58 18.56 -5.16 11.73
CA VAL A 58 17.86 -3.96 12.18
C VAL A 58 16.64 -3.73 11.29
N ALA A 59 15.46 -3.65 11.89
CA ALA A 59 14.22 -3.31 11.22
C ALA A 59 13.88 -1.82 11.43
N LEU A 60 14.02 -1.02 10.39
CA LEU A 60 13.66 0.40 10.37
C LEU A 60 12.22 0.57 9.88
N VAL A 61 11.49 1.51 10.46
CA VAL A 61 10.14 1.87 10.02
C VAL A 61 10.09 3.34 9.66
N CYS A 62 9.68 3.67 8.44
CA CYS A 62 9.39 5.04 8.04
C CYS A 62 7.87 5.24 8.02
N LEU A 63 7.40 6.15 8.86
CA LEU A 63 6.01 6.54 8.95
C LEU A 63 5.79 7.84 8.17
N ALA A 64 4.85 7.82 7.24
CA ALA A 64 4.38 8.98 6.51
C ALA A 64 2.97 9.32 6.95
N ASN A 65 2.80 10.48 7.59
CA ASN A 65 1.53 10.91 8.12
C ASN A 65 1.02 12.15 7.39
N ARG A 66 -0.31 12.22 7.23
CA ARG A 66 -1.01 13.41 6.72
C ARG A 66 -0.65 13.84 5.29
N GLY A 67 -0.44 12.89 4.38
CA GLY A 67 -0.25 13.18 2.96
C GLY A 67 -1.58 13.31 2.20
N PHE A 68 -1.64 14.20 1.21
CA PHE A 68 -2.77 14.28 0.28
C PHE A 68 -2.29 14.82 -1.09
N PRO A 69 -2.84 14.37 -2.24
CA PRO A 69 -3.77 13.25 -2.39
C PRO A 69 -3.10 11.91 -2.07
N GLY A 70 -3.83 10.80 -2.16
CA GLY A 70 -3.22 9.47 -2.11
C GLY A 70 -2.32 9.19 -3.32
N GLY A 71 -1.59 8.08 -3.30
CA GLY A 71 -0.67 7.66 -4.36
C GLY A 71 0.79 8.06 -4.11
N TRP A 72 1.13 8.46 -2.89
CA TRP A 72 2.52 8.68 -2.50
C TRP A 72 3.25 7.33 -2.35
N LYS A 73 4.55 7.32 -2.65
CA LYS A 73 5.40 6.13 -2.54
C LYS A 73 6.58 6.38 -1.63
N LEU A 74 6.81 5.48 -0.67
CA LEU A 74 8.00 5.47 0.17
C LEU A 74 9.08 4.60 -0.46
N GLY A 75 10.26 5.18 -0.62
CA GLY A 75 11.49 4.51 -0.98
C GLY A 75 12.52 4.65 0.13
N TRP A 76 13.54 3.80 0.08
CA TRP A 76 14.67 3.85 0.99
C TRP A 76 15.96 4.06 0.22
N ARG A 77 16.89 4.81 0.82
CA ARG A 77 18.23 5.04 0.29
C ARG A 77 19.25 4.81 1.39
N LEU A 78 20.33 4.15 1.04
CA LEU A 78 21.48 3.89 1.89
C LEU A 78 22.59 4.87 1.54
N GLY A 79 22.96 5.72 2.48
CA GLY A 79 23.93 6.80 2.28
C GLY A 79 23.61 7.66 1.05
N ALA A 80 24.63 7.92 0.22
CA ALA A 80 24.53 8.83 -0.93
C ALA A 80 23.99 8.20 -2.22
N GLY A 81 23.59 6.92 -2.27
CA GLY A 81 23.22 6.34 -3.56
C GLY A 81 22.43 5.03 -3.59
N GLY A 82 22.59 4.13 -2.63
CA GLY A 82 22.01 2.78 -2.75
C GLY A 82 20.51 2.77 -2.51
N ALA A 83 19.69 2.70 -3.57
CA ALA A 83 18.24 2.49 -3.40
C ALA A 83 17.97 1.10 -2.80
N LEU A 84 17.09 1.05 -1.80
CA LEU A 84 16.72 -0.16 -1.09
C LEU A 84 15.23 -0.45 -1.25
N GLN A 85 14.89 -1.74 -1.28
CA GLN A 85 13.51 -2.20 -1.32
C GLN A 85 13.03 -2.46 0.11
N GLY A 86 11.95 -1.78 0.48
CA GLY A 86 11.23 -2.02 1.73
C GLY A 86 9.85 -2.61 1.47
N SER A 87 9.18 -3.04 2.54
CA SER A 87 7.78 -3.44 2.49
C SER A 87 6.90 -2.27 2.87
N GLN A 88 6.02 -1.85 1.96
CA GLN A 88 5.09 -0.76 2.19
C GLN A 88 3.75 -1.28 2.70
N SER A 89 3.17 -0.59 3.68
CA SER A 89 1.79 -0.81 4.11
C SER A 89 0.79 -0.14 3.17
N LEU A 90 -0.48 -0.52 3.30
CA LEU A 90 -1.57 0.10 2.55
C LEU A 90 -1.80 1.53 3.03
N GLU A 91 -2.19 2.41 2.10
CA GLU A 91 -2.58 3.78 2.43
C GLU A 91 -3.91 3.80 3.19
N VAL A 92 -3.91 4.41 4.37
CA VAL A 92 -5.09 4.57 5.22
C VAL A 92 -5.55 6.01 5.17
N LEU A 93 -6.82 6.24 4.82
CA LEU A 93 -7.45 7.55 4.93
C LEU A 93 -7.89 7.78 6.37
N GLU A 94 -7.26 8.74 7.04
CA GLU A 94 -7.59 9.13 8.40
C GLU A 94 -8.85 10.01 8.48
N LYS A 95 -9.37 10.18 9.70
CA LYS A 95 -10.58 10.98 9.97
C LYS A 95 -10.41 12.46 9.64
N ASP A 96 -9.17 12.94 9.61
CA ASP A 96 -8.82 14.31 9.24
C ASP A 96 -8.80 14.52 7.71
N GLY A 97 -9.08 13.49 6.91
CA GLY A 97 -9.14 13.54 5.46
C GLY A 97 -7.80 13.36 4.76
N HIS A 98 -6.73 13.02 5.50
CA HIS A 98 -5.40 12.80 4.93
C HIS A 98 -5.02 11.32 4.93
N TYR A 99 -4.08 10.95 4.06
CA TYR A 99 -3.54 9.61 3.98
C TYR A 99 -2.33 9.45 4.89
N SER A 100 -2.27 8.30 5.54
CA SER A 100 -1.10 7.85 6.30
C SER A 100 -0.73 6.44 5.88
N TRP A 101 0.57 6.17 5.80
CA TRP A 101 1.12 4.88 5.41
C TRP A 101 2.54 4.75 5.96
N SER A 102 3.09 3.54 5.89
CA SER A 102 4.42 3.24 6.41
C SER A 102 5.20 2.33 5.48
N SER A 103 6.52 2.33 5.64
CA SER A 103 7.42 1.40 4.98
C SER A 103 8.35 0.81 6.02
N SER A 104 8.57 -0.49 5.95
CA SER A 104 9.51 -1.22 6.82
C SER A 104 10.69 -1.70 6.00
N LEU A 105 11.90 -1.54 6.53
CA LEU A 105 13.15 -1.93 5.89
C LEU A 105 14.00 -2.74 6.87
N THR A 106 14.30 -3.98 6.51
CA THR A 106 15.21 -4.83 7.28
C THR A 106 16.60 -4.79 6.65
N LEU A 107 17.60 -4.41 7.43
CA LEU A 107 19.00 -4.38 7.03
C LEU A 107 19.87 -5.19 7.99
N PRO A 108 20.95 -5.84 7.52
CA PRO A 108 21.95 -6.39 8.40
C PRO A 108 22.59 -5.32 9.28
N THR A 109 22.83 -5.62 10.55
CA THR A 109 23.44 -4.68 11.52
C THR A 109 24.80 -4.16 11.04
N ASP A 110 25.59 -5.00 10.37
CA ASP A 110 26.86 -4.62 9.76
C ASP A 110 26.69 -3.56 8.67
N GLN A 111 25.66 -3.72 7.83
CA GLN A 111 25.36 -2.75 6.78
C GLN A 111 24.88 -1.45 7.42
N TRP A 112 23.94 -1.51 8.37
CA TRP A 112 23.45 -0.34 9.10
C TRP A 112 24.59 0.49 9.72
N ARG A 113 25.51 -0.15 10.45
CA ARG A 113 26.65 0.52 11.09
C ARG A 113 27.66 1.08 10.08
N LYS A 114 27.91 0.41 8.96
CA LYS A 114 28.86 0.85 7.92
C LYS A 114 28.31 1.94 7.00
N SER A 115 26.99 2.01 6.86
CA SER A 115 26.34 2.88 5.86
C SER A 115 26.35 4.36 6.23
N GLY A 116 26.57 4.68 7.51
CA GLY A 116 26.61 6.06 8.02
C GLY A 116 25.26 6.77 8.06
N SER A 117 24.32 6.45 7.16
CA SER A 117 22.95 6.98 7.18
C SER A 117 21.98 6.14 6.33
N VAL A 118 20.71 6.15 6.73
CA VAL A 118 19.58 5.65 5.92
C VAL A 118 18.58 6.77 5.74
N THR A 119 18.13 6.97 4.51
CA THR A 119 17.16 8.00 4.14
C THR A 119 15.88 7.34 3.67
N CYS A 120 14.76 7.73 4.27
CA CYS A 120 13.44 7.44 3.75
C CYS A 120 12.99 8.58 2.83
N GLU A 121 12.44 8.25 1.67
CA GLU A 121 11.99 9.21 0.65
C GLU A 121 10.52 8.99 0.31
N ALA A 122 9.68 10.01 0.45
CA ALA A 122 8.31 10.02 -0.06
C ALA A 122 8.25 10.77 -1.39
N SER A 123 7.72 10.11 -2.42
CA SER A 123 7.59 10.66 -3.76
C SER A 123 6.15 10.63 -4.23
N LEU A 124 5.73 11.70 -4.91
CA LEU A 124 4.46 11.80 -5.63
C LEU A 124 4.76 12.30 -7.04
N LYS A 125 3.98 11.84 -8.02
CA LYS A 125 4.15 12.25 -9.41
C LYS A 125 4.10 13.77 -9.51
N ASP A 126 5.04 14.35 -10.26
CA ASP A 126 5.13 15.81 -10.50
C ASP A 126 5.34 16.66 -9.22
N GLN A 127 5.81 16.04 -8.13
CA GLN A 127 6.16 16.71 -6.87
C GLN A 127 7.61 16.46 -6.48
N THR A 128 8.19 17.40 -5.74
CA THR A 128 9.52 17.24 -5.15
C THR A 128 9.49 16.17 -4.06
N PRO A 129 10.38 15.16 -4.09
CA PRO A 129 10.45 14.16 -3.03
C PRO A 129 10.74 14.78 -1.67
N ILE A 130 10.16 14.21 -0.62
CA ILE A 130 10.42 14.57 0.77
C ILE A 130 11.34 13.50 1.33
N THR A 131 12.42 13.89 1.98
CA THR A 131 13.39 12.95 2.54
C THR A 131 13.53 13.14 4.05
N HIS A 132 13.73 12.04 4.75
CA HIS A 132 14.10 12.04 6.17
C HIS A 132 15.26 11.08 6.37
N THR A 133 16.38 11.60 6.85
CA THR A 133 17.62 10.84 7.06
C THR A 133 17.77 10.50 8.53
N LEU A 134 18.19 9.27 8.80
CA LEU A 134 18.52 8.80 10.14
C LEU A 134 19.96 8.26 10.14
N GLU A 135 20.74 8.75 11.08
CA GLU A 135 22.15 8.39 11.25
C GLU A 135 22.32 7.45 12.44
N PRO A 136 23.13 6.38 12.34
CA PRO A 136 23.38 5.46 13.45
C PRO A 136 23.98 6.13 14.69
N HIS A 137 24.67 7.27 14.51
CA HIS A 137 25.38 7.98 15.57
C HIS A 137 24.51 8.90 16.43
N HIS A 138 23.32 9.28 15.94
CA HIS A 138 22.35 10.08 16.71
C HIS A 138 21.48 9.22 17.64
N CYS A 139 21.86 7.96 17.82
CA CYS A 139 21.16 6.99 18.64
C CYS A 139 21.89 6.80 19.97
N SER A 140 21.80 7.81 20.83
CA SER A 140 22.11 7.68 22.25
C SER A 140 20.89 8.12 23.04
N GLN A 141 20.10 7.15 23.47
CA GLN A 141 19.24 7.28 24.64
C GLN A 141 19.18 5.95 25.38
#